data_AF-A0A2N7LA01-F1
#
_entry.id   AF-A0A2N7LA01-F1
#
_cell.length_a   1.000
_cell.length_b   1.000
_cell.length_c   1.000
_cell.angle_alpha   90.00
_cell.angle_beta   90.00
_cell.angle_gamma   90.00
#
_symmetry.space_group_name_H-M   'P 1'
#
loop_
_entity.id
_entity.type
_entity.pdbx_description
1 polymer ?
#
loop_
_entity_poly.entity_id
_entity_poly.type
_entity_poly.pdbx_seq_one_letter_code
_entity_poly.pdbx_strand_id
1 'polypeptide(L)'
;MPQSQSEILQNLFTGMSASYTQGLDSASPQWQEIATEVPSSTSANNYGWLADIPGIQEWVGERQLADIGKHGYAIENKTWETSIKVKREDVDDDQIGMYSVLAKNFGFQVALFPDELSYGLLKAGFETQCFDGQYFFDTDHPMGDDTYSNIIGVPTSTGEPWFLIDDTQVLKPIIYQHRRPFVFKNMNPNEEFTWFNNALAAGTDGRSNVGFGFWQTAVGSKAALTESNYEKAIEALSGTKKNNGTPLGIRPTKLVVGPRNRAAAKKIINVAIKDGGGSNPYFEDVQVVVSPYLG
;
A
#
# COMPACT_ATOMS: atom_id res chain seq x y z
N MET A 1 21.51 46.36 4.85
CA MET A 1 20.51 46.83 3.88
C MET A 1 19.27 45.95 4.04
N PRO A 2 18.04 46.48 3.93
CA PRO A 2 16.86 45.62 3.88
C PRO A 2 16.97 44.66 2.69
N GLN A 3 16.50 43.42 2.85
CA GLN A 3 16.49 42.45 1.75
C GLN A 3 15.57 42.95 0.63
N SER A 4 15.97 42.74 -0.62
CA SER A 4 15.10 42.95 -1.77
C SER A 4 13.99 41.90 -1.80
N GLN A 5 12.85 42.23 -2.41
CA GLN A 5 11.74 41.28 -2.57
C GLN A 5 12.17 39.99 -3.29
N SER A 6 13.08 40.09 -4.26
CA SER A 6 13.65 38.92 -4.94
C SER A 6 14.46 38.03 -4.01
N GLU A 7 15.23 38.60 -3.08
CA GLU A 7 16.00 37.85 -2.08
C GLU A 7 15.06 37.16 -1.06
N ILE A 8 14.00 37.85 -0.62
CA ILE A 8 12.99 37.29 0.28
C ILE A 8 12.34 36.06 -0.36
N LEU A 9 11.93 36.16 -1.62
CA LEU A 9 11.29 35.07 -2.36
C LEU A 9 12.23 33.89 -2.59
N GLN A 10 13.49 34.17 -2.95
CA GLN A 10 14.49 33.12 -3.10
C GLN A 10 14.74 32.36 -1.79
N ASN A 11 14.84 33.09 -0.67
CA ASN A 11 15.01 32.50 0.66
C ASN A 11 13.78 31.68 1.07
N LEU A 12 12.57 32.18 0.82
CA LEU A 12 11.32 31.48 1.07
C LEU A 12 11.27 30.15 0.31
N PHE A 13 11.49 30.17 -1.01
CA PHE A 13 11.40 28.98 -1.85
C PHE A 13 12.48 27.93 -1.53
N THR A 14 13.68 28.40 -1.20
CA THR A 14 14.76 27.53 -0.72
C THR A 14 14.38 26.89 0.62
N GLY A 15 13.85 27.68 1.55
CA GLY A 15 13.40 27.22 2.87
C GLY A 15 12.24 26.23 2.80
N MET A 16 11.25 26.48 1.94
CA MET A 16 10.14 25.58 1.69
C MET A 16 10.62 24.26 1.07
N SER A 17 11.51 24.31 0.09
CA SER A 17 12.08 23.10 -0.52
C SER A 17 12.86 22.27 0.49
N ALA A 18 13.69 22.91 1.34
CA ALA A 18 14.40 22.22 2.41
C ALA A 18 13.44 21.63 3.46
N SER A 19 12.37 22.36 3.81
CA SER A 19 11.36 21.90 4.76
C SER A 19 10.57 20.71 4.22
N TYR A 20 10.23 20.73 2.93
CA TYR A 20 9.62 19.59 2.23
C TYR A 20 10.50 18.34 2.33
N THR A 21 11.79 18.44 2.01
CA THR A 21 12.73 17.31 2.15
C THR A 21 12.80 16.81 3.60
N GLN A 22 12.86 17.70 4.59
CA GLN A 22 12.82 17.30 6.01
C GLN A 22 11.53 16.56 6.37
N GLY A 23 10.39 16.96 5.79
CA GLY A 23 9.12 16.29 5.97
C GLY A 23 9.16 14.87 5.41
N LEU A 24 9.62 14.74 4.17
CA LEU A 24 9.78 13.48 3.45
C LEU A 24 10.65 12.49 4.23
N ASP A 25 11.80 12.95 4.71
CA ASP A 25 12.78 12.11 5.42
C ASP A 25 12.34 11.74 6.85
N SER A 26 11.39 12.48 7.43
CA SER A 26 10.91 12.25 8.80
C SER A 26 9.81 11.19 8.91
N ALA A 27 9.22 10.79 7.78
CA ALA A 27 8.18 9.77 7.74
C ALA A 27 8.76 8.35 7.66
N SER A 28 8.03 7.39 8.22
CA SER A 28 8.40 5.97 8.18
C SER A 28 7.27 5.16 7.53
N PRO A 29 7.16 5.16 6.20
CA PRO A 29 6.14 4.39 5.50
C PRO A 29 6.33 2.89 5.70
N GLN A 30 5.23 2.14 5.61
CA GLN A 30 5.17 0.69 5.81
C GLN A 30 4.50 -0.05 4.64
N TRP A 31 4.15 0.61 3.53
CA TRP A 31 3.48 -0.03 2.39
C TRP A 31 4.28 -1.19 1.82
N GLN A 32 5.62 -1.12 1.85
CA GLN A 32 6.49 -2.21 1.40
C GLN A 32 6.28 -3.49 2.20
N GLU A 33 5.65 -3.43 3.38
CA GLU A 33 5.33 -4.63 4.14
C GLU A 33 4.29 -5.51 3.43
N ILE A 34 3.41 -4.90 2.62
CA ILE A 34 2.25 -5.55 1.97
C ILE A 34 2.22 -5.41 0.44
N ALA A 35 3.07 -4.55 -0.13
CA ALA A 35 3.00 -4.18 -1.53
C ALA A 35 4.34 -4.32 -2.27
N THR A 36 4.25 -4.73 -3.54
CA THR A 36 5.38 -4.74 -4.48
C THR A 36 5.34 -3.49 -5.34
N GLU A 37 6.45 -2.74 -5.40
CA GLU A 37 6.58 -1.61 -6.33
C GLU A 37 6.75 -2.11 -7.75
N VAL A 38 5.94 -1.60 -8.67
CA VAL A 38 6.05 -1.87 -10.09
C VAL A 38 6.18 -0.55 -10.84
N PRO A 39 7.28 -0.32 -11.59
CA PRO A 39 7.42 0.88 -12.39
C PRO A 39 6.38 0.90 -13.52
N SER A 40 5.88 2.08 -13.85
CA SER A 40 4.99 2.30 -14.98
C SER A 40 5.53 3.39 -15.89
N SER A 41 5.24 3.30 -17.19
CA SER A 41 5.59 4.30 -18.20
C SER A 41 4.40 4.76 -19.05
N THR A 42 3.23 4.15 -18.86
CA THR A 42 2.00 4.34 -19.68
C THR A 42 0.87 4.97 -18.85
N SER A 43 -0.33 5.12 -19.44
CA SER A 43 -1.54 5.54 -18.71
C SER A 43 -2.11 4.45 -17.80
N ALA A 44 -1.85 3.18 -18.11
CA ALA A 44 -2.21 2.01 -17.31
C ALA A 44 -1.23 0.86 -17.58
N ASN A 45 -1.00 -0.03 -16.62
CA ASN A 45 -0.35 -1.32 -16.87
C ASN A 45 -1.41 -2.42 -16.87
N ASN A 46 -1.26 -3.38 -17.79
CA ASN A 46 -2.13 -4.55 -17.88
C ASN A 46 -1.53 -5.72 -17.09
N TYR A 47 -2.35 -6.30 -16.23
CA TYR A 47 -1.99 -7.40 -15.34
C TYR A 47 -2.84 -8.65 -15.61
N GLY A 48 -3.46 -8.72 -16.80
CA GLY A 48 -4.26 -9.89 -17.18
C GLY A 48 -3.49 -11.21 -17.09
N TRP A 49 -2.19 -11.18 -17.34
CA TRP A 49 -1.31 -12.35 -17.25
C TRP A 49 -1.24 -13.01 -15.86
N LEU A 50 -1.70 -12.35 -14.78
CA LEU A 50 -1.65 -12.90 -13.43
C LEU A 50 -2.43 -14.22 -13.29
N ALA A 51 -3.50 -14.39 -14.07
CA ALA A 51 -4.32 -15.61 -14.01
C ALA A 51 -3.63 -16.84 -14.64
N ASP A 52 -2.69 -16.66 -15.57
CA ASP A 52 -2.17 -17.75 -16.42
C ASP A 52 -0.69 -18.07 -16.16
N ILE A 53 -0.11 -17.58 -15.06
CA ILE A 53 1.32 -17.76 -14.79
C ILE A 53 1.66 -19.24 -14.64
N PRO A 54 2.53 -19.80 -15.50
CA PRO A 54 2.90 -21.20 -15.40
C PRO A 54 3.88 -21.45 -14.25
N GLY A 55 3.72 -22.59 -13.59
CA GLY A 55 4.72 -23.13 -12.67
C GLY A 55 5.83 -23.89 -13.40
N ILE A 56 6.95 -24.14 -12.71
CA ILE A 56 8.01 -25.04 -13.19
C ILE A 56 7.46 -26.47 -13.20
N GLN A 57 7.70 -27.20 -14.29
CA GLN A 57 7.29 -28.59 -14.50
C GLN A 57 8.45 -29.42 -15.02
N GLU A 58 8.37 -30.74 -14.84
CA GLU A 58 9.36 -31.69 -15.36
C GLU A 58 9.35 -31.71 -16.89
N TRP A 59 10.53 -31.76 -17.51
CA TRP A 59 10.66 -31.86 -18.95
C TRP A 59 10.42 -33.30 -19.41
N VAL A 60 9.17 -33.62 -19.74
CA VAL A 60 8.75 -34.98 -20.11
C VAL A 60 8.55 -35.20 -21.62
N GLY A 61 8.86 -34.20 -22.46
CA GLY A 61 8.67 -34.29 -23.90
C GLY A 61 8.96 -33.00 -24.66
N GLU A 62 8.15 -32.68 -25.67
CA GLU A 62 8.20 -31.36 -26.32
C GLU A 62 7.88 -30.24 -25.32
N ARG A 63 8.34 -29.01 -25.62
CA ARG A 63 8.17 -27.87 -24.72
C ARG A 63 6.68 -27.54 -24.57
N GLN A 64 6.20 -27.60 -23.33
CA GLN A 64 4.85 -27.21 -22.95
C GLN A 64 4.80 -25.68 -22.75
N LEU A 65 4.37 -24.96 -23.78
CA LEU A 65 4.23 -23.50 -23.74
C LEU A 65 2.85 -23.14 -23.15
N ALA A 66 2.83 -22.30 -22.13
CA ALA A 66 1.59 -21.78 -21.56
C ALA A 66 1.04 -20.64 -22.43
N ASP A 67 -0.26 -20.68 -22.70
CA ASP A 67 -0.98 -19.56 -23.29
C ASP A 67 -1.29 -18.53 -22.21
N ILE A 68 -0.78 -17.31 -22.38
CA ILE A 68 -1.05 -16.19 -21.49
C ILE A 68 -2.22 -15.39 -22.06
N GLY A 69 -3.36 -15.49 -21.42
CA GLY A 69 -4.57 -14.76 -21.74
C GLY A 69 -4.43 -13.26 -21.51
N LYS A 70 -5.23 -12.49 -22.26
CA LYS A 70 -5.40 -11.05 -22.04
C LYS A 70 -6.64 -10.81 -21.19
N HIS A 71 -6.57 -11.21 -19.91
CA HIS A 71 -7.63 -10.90 -18.97
C HIS A 71 -7.73 -9.37 -18.77
N GLY A 72 -8.94 -8.87 -18.53
CA GLY A 72 -9.27 -7.43 -18.52
C GLY A 72 -8.78 -6.64 -17.31
N TYR A 73 -7.78 -7.12 -16.58
CA TYR A 73 -7.31 -6.50 -15.35
C TYR A 73 -6.20 -5.48 -15.63
N ALA A 74 -6.48 -4.21 -15.36
CA ALA A 74 -5.55 -3.10 -15.59
C ALA A 74 -5.58 -2.11 -14.42
N ILE A 75 -4.41 -1.56 -14.09
CA ILE A 75 -4.28 -0.50 -13.07
C ILE A 75 -4.05 0.82 -13.79
N GLU A 76 -5.07 1.68 -13.81
CA GLU A 76 -4.97 3.01 -14.38
C GLU A 76 -4.16 3.95 -13.48
N ASN A 77 -3.18 4.67 -14.04
CA ASN A 77 -2.39 5.64 -13.31
C ASN A 77 -3.20 6.90 -13.01
N LYS A 78 -3.34 7.23 -11.72
CA LYS A 78 -3.99 8.46 -11.25
C LYS A 78 -2.95 9.55 -10.98
N THR A 79 -3.33 10.79 -11.25
CA THR A 79 -2.52 11.98 -10.92
C THR A 79 -3.02 12.53 -9.60
N TRP A 80 -2.07 12.84 -8.72
CA TRP A 80 -2.33 13.34 -7.38
C TRP A 80 -1.58 14.66 -7.19
N GLU A 81 -2.16 15.59 -6.44
CA GLU A 81 -1.53 16.87 -6.14
C GLU A 81 -1.94 17.37 -4.76
N THR A 82 -1.07 18.20 -4.18
CA THR A 82 -1.43 19.09 -3.08
C THR A 82 -0.71 20.42 -3.27
N SER A 83 -1.46 21.51 -3.17
CA SER A 83 -0.98 22.85 -3.51
C SER A 83 -1.55 23.91 -2.58
N ILE A 84 -0.80 25.00 -2.40
CA ILE A 84 -1.18 26.19 -1.63
C ILE A 84 -0.94 27.46 -2.44
N LYS A 85 -1.75 28.48 -2.14
CA LYS A 85 -1.46 29.86 -2.51
C LYS A 85 -0.59 30.50 -1.43
N VAL A 86 0.44 31.20 -1.86
CA VAL A 86 1.29 32.05 -1.02
C VAL A 86 0.88 33.49 -1.30
N LYS A 87 0.29 34.17 -0.31
CA LYS A 87 -0.19 35.54 -0.49
C LYS A 87 0.98 36.48 -0.71
N ARG A 88 0.78 37.49 -1.56
CA ARG A 88 1.79 38.51 -1.80
C ARG A 88 2.01 39.36 -0.55
N GLU A 89 0.94 39.69 0.16
CA GLU A 89 0.97 40.48 1.38
C GLU A 89 1.78 39.77 2.47
N ASP A 90 1.68 38.43 2.59
CA ASP A 90 2.48 37.68 3.56
C ASP A 90 3.99 37.75 3.25
N VAL A 91 4.37 37.93 1.97
CA VAL A 91 5.77 38.15 1.58
C VAL A 91 6.20 39.59 1.87
N ASP A 92 5.35 40.55 1.52
CA ASP A 92 5.63 41.98 1.72
C ASP A 92 5.72 42.35 3.21
N ASP A 93 4.97 41.64 4.07
CA ASP A 93 4.92 41.79 5.52
C ASP A 93 5.86 40.83 6.30
N ASP A 94 6.70 40.05 5.61
CA ASP A 94 7.64 39.06 6.20
C ASP A 94 6.96 37.99 7.10
N GLN A 95 5.71 37.60 6.77
CA GLN A 95 4.92 36.59 7.48
C GLN A 95 5.03 35.19 6.85
N ILE A 96 6.24 34.81 6.44
CA ILE A 96 6.45 33.66 5.54
C ILE A 96 6.72 32.31 6.24
N GLY A 97 6.94 32.31 7.56
CA GLY A 97 7.33 31.11 8.32
C GLY A 97 6.31 29.96 8.29
N MET A 98 5.01 30.27 8.13
CA MET A 98 3.96 29.26 8.05
C MET A 98 4.09 28.36 6.80
N TYR A 99 4.61 28.91 5.69
CA TYR A 99 4.73 28.18 4.43
C TYR A 99 5.78 27.07 4.49
N SER A 100 6.83 27.24 5.29
CA SER A 100 7.81 26.18 5.59
C SER A 100 7.18 25.03 6.38
N VAL A 101 6.28 25.31 7.32
CA VAL A 101 5.54 24.27 8.07
C VAL A 101 4.62 23.49 7.14
N LEU A 102 3.91 24.18 6.23
CA LEU A 102 3.06 23.54 5.22
C LEU A 102 3.87 22.68 4.26
N ALA A 103 5.01 23.19 3.75
CA ALA A 103 5.89 22.43 2.87
C ALA A 103 6.43 21.16 3.56
N LYS A 104 6.81 21.26 4.84
CA LYS A 104 7.20 20.08 5.64
C LYS A 104 6.07 19.07 5.76
N ASN A 105 4.85 19.53 6.00
CA ASN A 105 3.69 18.64 6.04
C ASN A 105 3.44 17.95 4.69
N PHE A 106 3.60 18.66 3.56
CA PHE A 106 3.50 18.04 2.23
C PHE A 106 4.54 16.95 2.01
N GLY A 107 5.79 17.16 2.40
CA GLY A 107 6.81 16.12 2.31
C GLY A 107 6.45 14.88 3.13
N PHE A 108 6.00 15.09 4.37
CA PHE A 108 5.55 14.01 5.25
C PHE A 108 4.37 13.22 4.67
N GLN A 109 3.36 13.93 4.14
CA GLN A 109 2.20 13.31 3.50
C GLN A 109 2.59 12.52 2.26
N VAL A 110 3.44 13.07 1.39
CA VAL A 110 3.93 12.38 0.19
C VAL A 110 4.64 11.06 0.54
N ALA A 111 5.44 11.05 1.61
CA ALA A 111 6.12 9.83 2.04
C ALA A 111 5.13 8.75 2.53
N LEU A 112 4.05 9.13 3.22
CA LEU A 112 3.04 8.20 3.72
C LEU A 112 1.92 7.89 2.70
N PHE A 113 1.83 8.64 1.61
CA PHE A 113 0.75 8.48 0.64
C PHE A 113 0.65 7.06 0.05
N PRO A 114 1.75 6.33 -0.23
CA PRO A 114 1.64 4.94 -0.65
C PRO A 114 1.08 4.00 0.43
N ASP A 115 1.24 4.30 1.72
CA ASP A 115 0.59 3.55 2.81
C ASP A 115 -0.92 3.73 2.75
N GLU A 116 -1.38 4.98 2.62
CA GLU A 116 -2.81 5.30 2.53
C GLU A 116 -3.46 4.54 1.36
N LEU A 117 -2.83 4.58 0.18
CA LEU A 117 -3.32 3.85 -0.98
C LEU A 117 -3.29 2.33 -0.78
N SER A 118 -2.16 1.78 -0.32
CA SER A 118 -1.95 0.33 -0.27
C SER A 118 -2.78 -0.35 0.82
N TYR A 119 -2.76 0.18 2.05
CA TYR A 119 -3.58 -0.34 3.14
C TYR A 119 -5.06 -0.04 2.92
N GLY A 120 -5.39 1.10 2.31
CA GLY A 120 -6.76 1.43 1.91
C GLY A 120 -7.32 0.40 0.93
N LEU A 121 -6.55 0.02 -0.11
CA LEU A 121 -6.96 -1.02 -1.05
C LEU A 121 -7.05 -2.40 -0.41
N LEU A 122 -6.09 -2.78 0.45
CA LEU A 122 -6.14 -4.04 1.19
C LEU A 122 -7.42 -4.12 2.03
N LYS A 123 -7.77 -3.06 2.76
CA LYS A 123 -9.03 -2.95 3.51
C LYS A 123 -10.27 -3.06 2.61
N ALA A 124 -10.22 -2.50 1.40
CA ALA A 124 -11.29 -2.58 0.41
C ALA A 124 -11.39 -3.94 -0.32
N GLY A 125 -10.44 -4.87 -0.10
CA GLY A 125 -10.39 -6.17 -0.76
C GLY A 125 -11.60 -7.08 -0.51
N PHE A 126 -12.36 -6.83 0.55
CA PHE A 126 -13.62 -7.54 0.81
C PHE A 126 -14.77 -7.10 -0.12
N GLU A 127 -14.60 -6.00 -0.85
CA GLU A 127 -15.65 -5.34 -1.65
C GLU A 127 -15.15 -4.94 -3.05
N THR A 128 -13.89 -5.22 -3.38
CA THR A 128 -13.26 -4.83 -4.65
C THR A 128 -12.73 -6.07 -5.36
N GLN A 129 -13.13 -6.24 -6.61
CA GLN A 129 -12.73 -7.39 -7.42
C GLN A 129 -11.25 -7.36 -7.78
N CYS A 130 -10.62 -8.53 -7.88
CA CYS A 130 -9.25 -8.69 -8.35
C CYS A 130 -9.21 -9.30 -9.76
N PHE A 131 -8.06 -9.81 -10.18
CA PHE A 131 -7.82 -10.20 -11.58
C PHE A 131 -8.64 -11.40 -12.06
N ASP A 132 -9.17 -12.20 -11.15
CA ASP A 132 -10.01 -13.38 -11.45
C ASP A 132 -11.52 -13.07 -11.46
N GLY A 133 -11.90 -11.82 -11.16
CA GLY A 133 -13.29 -11.38 -11.12
C GLY A 133 -14.01 -11.58 -9.77
N GLN A 134 -13.38 -12.24 -8.79
CA GLN A 134 -13.90 -12.34 -7.42
C GLN A 134 -13.41 -11.17 -6.57
N TYR A 135 -14.05 -10.90 -5.42
CA TYR A 135 -13.48 -9.96 -4.45
C TYR A 135 -12.09 -10.46 -4.01
N PHE A 136 -11.16 -9.56 -3.68
CA PHE A 136 -9.81 -10.00 -3.30
C PHE A 136 -9.80 -10.89 -2.04
N PHE A 137 -10.76 -10.71 -1.14
CA PHE A 137 -11.03 -11.62 -0.03
C PHE A 137 -12.39 -12.28 -0.21
N ASP A 138 -12.40 -13.47 -0.80
CA ASP A 138 -13.61 -14.22 -1.12
C ASP A 138 -13.53 -15.69 -0.70
N THR A 139 -14.66 -16.38 -0.76
CA THR A 139 -14.77 -17.81 -0.44
C THR A 139 -14.56 -18.70 -1.66
N ASP A 140 -14.50 -18.13 -2.87
CA ASP A 140 -14.68 -18.85 -4.12
C ASP A 140 -13.71 -18.45 -5.25
N HIS A 141 -12.43 -18.25 -4.93
CA HIS A 141 -11.41 -18.02 -5.96
C HIS A 141 -11.18 -19.25 -6.84
N PRO A 142 -11.37 -19.16 -8.18
CA PRO A 142 -11.15 -20.28 -9.08
C PRO A 142 -9.66 -20.51 -9.33
N MET A 143 -9.22 -21.78 -9.29
CA MET A 143 -7.86 -22.16 -9.67
C MET A 143 -7.81 -23.60 -10.19
N GLY A 144 -7.63 -23.75 -11.51
CA GLY A 144 -7.77 -25.05 -12.16
C GLY A 144 -9.20 -25.55 -12.05
N ASP A 145 -9.37 -26.80 -11.65
CA ASP A 145 -10.68 -27.42 -11.42
C ASP A 145 -11.19 -27.20 -9.98
N ASP A 146 -10.39 -26.56 -9.13
CA ASP A 146 -10.68 -26.33 -7.71
C ASP A 146 -11.11 -24.89 -7.42
N THR A 147 -11.59 -24.69 -6.20
CA THR A 147 -11.99 -23.39 -5.67
C THR A 147 -11.44 -23.22 -4.25
N TYR A 148 -10.88 -22.05 -3.94
CA TYR A 148 -10.23 -21.77 -2.67
C TYR A 148 -10.82 -20.52 -2.00
N SER A 149 -10.85 -20.54 -0.67
CA SER A 149 -11.25 -19.41 0.16
C SER A 149 -10.03 -18.76 0.79
N ASN A 150 -9.95 -17.44 0.78
CA ASN A 150 -8.94 -16.68 1.52
C ASN A 150 -9.56 -15.71 2.55
N ILE A 151 -10.80 -15.96 2.96
CA ILE A 151 -11.48 -15.23 4.03
C ILE A 151 -11.75 -16.13 5.24
N ILE A 152 -11.51 -15.62 6.45
CA ILE A 152 -11.87 -16.29 7.72
C ILE A 152 -13.05 -15.59 8.38
N GLY A 153 -14.02 -16.38 8.86
CA GLY A 153 -15.21 -15.90 9.56
C GLY A 153 -16.42 -15.80 8.63
N VAL A 154 -17.50 -15.17 9.12
CA VAL A 154 -18.70 -14.95 8.30
C VAL A 154 -18.55 -13.65 7.51
N PRO A 155 -18.90 -13.61 6.21
CA PRO A 155 -18.81 -12.40 5.38
C PRO A 155 -19.55 -11.18 5.95
N THR A 156 -20.52 -11.38 6.84
CA THR A 156 -21.27 -10.32 7.52
C THR A 156 -20.54 -9.72 8.74
N SER A 157 -19.34 -10.18 9.06
CA SER A 157 -18.55 -9.62 10.17
C SER A 157 -18.11 -8.20 9.86
N THR A 158 -18.28 -7.28 10.81
CA THR A 158 -17.96 -5.85 10.65
C THR A 158 -16.84 -5.37 11.57
N GLY A 159 -16.04 -6.29 12.13
CA GLY A 159 -14.90 -5.94 12.97
C GLY A 159 -13.81 -5.19 12.18
N GLU A 160 -12.88 -4.56 12.91
CA GLU A 160 -11.65 -4.07 12.30
C GLU A 160 -10.93 -5.23 11.61
N PRO A 161 -10.53 -5.10 10.34
CA PRO A 161 -9.94 -6.21 9.62
C PRO A 161 -8.54 -6.53 10.15
N TRP A 162 -8.13 -7.78 9.93
CA TRP A 162 -6.77 -8.24 10.07
C TRP A 162 -6.44 -9.21 8.93
N PHE A 163 -5.16 -9.29 8.60
CA PHE A 163 -4.67 -10.02 7.44
C PHE A 163 -3.45 -10.84 7.80
N LEU A 164 -3.37 -12.05 7.25
CA LEU A 164 -2.19 -12.90 7.28
C LEU A 164 -1.61 -12.93 5.87
N ILE A 165 -0.34 -12.57 5.72
CA ILE A 165 0.29 -12.33 4.41
C ILE A 165 1.57 -13.15 4.28
N ASP A 166 1.83 -13.62 3.05
CA ASP A 166 3.13 -14.05 2.58
C ASP A 166 3.80 -12.93 1.77
N ASP A 167 4.89 -12.38 2.30
CA ASP A 167 5.68 -11.33 1.64
C ASP A 167 6.91 -11.85 0.88
N THR A 168 7.07 -13.17 0.78
CA THR A 168 8.24 -13.83 0.19
C THR A 168 8.05 -14.18 -1.29
N GLN A 169 6.83 -14.03 -1.80
CA GLN A 169 6.50 -14.24 -3.20
C GLN A 169 6.94 -13.06 -4.08
N VAL A 170 7.03 -13.30 -5.39
CA VAL A 170 7.45 -12.28 -6.38
C VAL A 170 6.54 -11.05 -6.39
N LEU A 171 5.24 -11.26 -6.20
CA LEU A 171 4.26 -10.21 -6.00
C LEU A 171 3.57 -10.43 -4.67
N LYS A 172 3.52 -9.37 -3.87
CA LYS A 172 2.75 -9.29 -2.64
C LYS A 172 1.26 -9.08 -2.95
N PRO A 173 0.38 -9.09 -1.94
CA PRO A 173 -1.06 -8.91 -2.14
C PRO A 173 -1.43 -7.61 -2.85
N ILE A 174 -0.61 -6.57 -2.69
CA ILE A 174 -0.81 -5.26 -3.31
C ILE A 174 0.32 -4.96 -4.29
N ILE A 175 -0.02 -4.30 -5.38
CA ILE A 175 0.91 -3.70 -6.35
C ILE A 175 0.83 -2.18 -6.15
N TYR A 176 1.96 -1.55 -5.87
CA TYR A 176 2.10 -0.10 -5.94
C TYR A 176 2.71 0.28 -7.29
N GLN A 177 1.87 0.79 -8.19
CA GLN A 177 2.28 1.21 -9.52
C GLN A 177 2.84 2.64 -9.47
N HIS A 178 4.16 2.76 -9.57
CA HIS A 178 4.85 4.03 -9.50
C HIS A 178 5.19 4.55 -10.90
N ARG A 179 4.55 5.66 -11.31
CA ARG A 179 4.68 6.23 -12.68
C ARG A 179 5.51 7.50 -12.73
N ARG A 180 5.31 8.41 -11.78
CA ARG A 180 6.05 9.68 -11.68
C ARG A 180 6.17 10.07 -10.20
N PRO A 181 7.39 10.34 -9.71
CA PRO A 181 7.58 10.76 -8.34
C PRO A 181 6.94 12.14 -8.10
N PHE A 182 6.60 12.40 -6.83
CA PHE A 182 6.16 13.71 -6.38
C PHE A 182 7.35 14.68 -6.36
N VAL A 183 7.16 15.85 -6.99
CA VAL A 183 8.20 16.88 -7.06
C VAL A 183 7.61 18.19 -6.53
N PHE A 184 8.18 18.68 -5.43
CA PHE A 184 7.80 19.97 -4.88
C PHE A 184 8.28 21.12 -5.78
N LYS A 185 7.40 22.06 -6.06
CA LYS A 185 7.66 23.23 -6.90
C LYS A 185 7.08 24.48 -6.27
N ASN A 186 7.82 25.57 -6.43
CA ASN A 186 7.32 26.92 -6.18
C ASN A 186 7.18 27.64 -7.52
N MET A 187 6.12 28.41 -7.66
CA MET A 187 5.84 29.21 -8.85
C MET A 187 6.66 30.49 -8.81
N ASN A 188 7.17 30.93 -9.98
CA ASN A 188 7.98 32.15 -10.02
C ASN A 188 7.10 33.41 -9.93
N PRO A 189 7.64 34.53 -9.39
CA PRO A 189 6.87 35.76 -9.21
C PRO A 189 6.51 36.50 -10.50
N ASN A 190 7.18 36.16 -11.59
CA ASN A 190 6.99 36.77 -12.90
C ASN A 190 6.04 35.95 -13.80
N GLU A 191 5.33 34.98 -13.23
CA GLU A 191 4.37 34.15 -13.96
C GLU A 191 2.99 34.79 -14.05
N GLU A 192 2.26 34.44 -15.11
CA GLU A 192 0.91 34.91 -15.42
C GLU A 192 -0.05 34.74 -14.23
N PHE A 193 0.06 33.60 -13.53
CA PHE A 193 -0.74 33.34 -12.34
C PHE A 193 -0.56 34.42 -11.27
N THR A 194 0.68 34.85 -11.01
CA THR A 194 0.96 35.87 -9.99
C THR A 194 0.38 37.22 -10.35
N TRP A 195 0.43 37.57 -11.64
CA TRP A 195 -0.20 38.77 -12.14
C TRP A 195 -1.72 38.74 -11.95
N PHE A 196 -2.41 37.69 -12.40
CA PHE A 196 -3.87 37.64 -12.35
C PHE A 196 -4.45 37.36 -10.96
N ASN A 197 -3.71 36.69 -10.08
CA ASN A 197 -4.22 36.23 -8.78
C ASN A 197 -3.70 37.06 -7.59
N ASN A 198 -2.79 38.00 -7.81
CA ASN A 198 -2.07 38.71 -6.74
C ASN A 198 -1.50 37.74 -5.66
N ALA A 199 -0.97 36.59 -6.11
CA ALA A 199 -0.48 35.53 -5.24
C ALA A 199 0.56 34.65 -5.95
N LEU A 200 1.43 34.03 -5.18
CA LEU A 200 2.32 32.95 -5.63
C LEU A 200 1.65 31.60 -5.36
N ALA A 201 2.19 30.53 -5.91
CA ALA A 201 1.71 29.17 -5.66
C ALA A 201 2.88 28.24 -5.36
N ALA A 202 2.65 27.24 -4.51
CA ALA A 202 3.59 26.17 -4.25
C ALA A 202 2.84 24.85 -4.05
N GLY A 203 3.42 23.74 -4.46
CA GLY A 203 2.76 22.45 -4.38
C GLY A 203 3.64 21.30 -4.84
N THR A 204 3.10 20.10 -4.76
CA THR A 204 3.75 18.89 -5.25
C THR A 204 2.71 18.03 -5.96
N ASP A 205 3.13 17.40 -7.05
CA ASP A 205 2.27 16.55 -7.85
C ASP A 205 3.02 15.30 -8.31
N GLY A 206 2.30 14.18 -8.34
CA GLY A 206 2.83 12.84 -8.61
C GLY A 206 1.86 12.00 -9.44
N ARG A 207 2.33 10.84 -9.90
CA ARG A 207 1.48 9.90 -10.61
C ARG A 207 1.75 8.47 -10.16
N SER A 208 0.74 7.83 -9.61
CA SER A 208 0.80 6.46 -9.12
C SER A 208 -0.62 5.91 -8.93
N ASN A 209 -0.73 4.60 -8.75
CA ASN A 209 -1.95 3.98 -8.27
C ASN A 209 -1.63 2.63 -7.62
N VAL A 210 -2.62 2.00 -7.01
CA VAL A 210 -2.52 0.66 -6.43
C VAL A 210 -3.49 -0.30 -7.12
N GLY A 211 -3.17 -1.58 -7.05
CA GLY A 211 -4.07 -2.68 -7.43
C GLY A 211 -3.71 -3.95 -6.67
N PHE A 212 -4.56 -4.97 -6.76
CA PHE A 212 -4.30 -6.28 -6.21
C PHE A 212 -3.27 -7.05 -7.04
N GLY A 213 -2.37 -7.74 -6.34
CA GLY A 213 -1.52 -8.82 -6.84
C GLY A 213 -2.21 -10.18 -6.64
N PHE A 214 -1.47 -11.19 -6.17
CA PHE A 214 -1.99 -12.54 -5.96
C PHE A 214 -2.84 -12.65 -4.70
N TRP A 215 -4.10 -13.03 -4.84
CA TRP A 215 -4.97 -13.32 -3.69
C TRP A 215 -4.44 -14.48 -2.84
N GLN A 216 -3.69 -15.40 -3.45
CA GLN A 216 -3.04 -16.53 -2.78
C GLN A 216 -2.04 -16.10 -1.69
N THR A 217 -1.57 -14.85 -1.74
CA THR A 217 -0.56 -14.32 -0.81
C THR A 217 -1.17 -13.66 0.42
N ALA A 218 -2.50 -13.62 0.55
CA ALA A 218 -3.17 -13.02 1.69
C ALA A 218 -4.41 -13.81 2.10
N VAL A 219 -4.62 -13.90 3.41
CA VAL A 219 -5.90 -14.26 4.01
C VAL A 219 -6.41 -13.06 4.82
N GLY A 220 -7.70 -12.75 4.70
CA GLY A 220 -8.34 -11.63 5.39
C GLY A 220 -9.44 -12.07 6.34
N SER A 221 -9.71 -11.29 7.38
CA SER A 221 -10.86 -11.49 8.26
C SER A 221 -11.34 -10.20 8.89
N LYS A 222 -12.66 -10.09 9.05
CA LYS A 222 -13.33 -9.09 9.90
C LYS A 222 -13.88 -9.70 11.21
N ALA A 223 -13.63 -11.00 11.45
CA ALA A 223 -13.99 -11.64 12.71
C ALA A 223 -12.96 -11.30 13.80
N ALA A 224 -13.27 -11.61 15.07
CA ALA A 224 -12.33 -11.35 16.16
C ALA A 224 -11.00 -12.10 15.95
N LEU A 225 -9.87 -11.41 16.13
CA LEU A 225 -8.54 -12.00 16.10
C LEU A 225 -8.33 -12.85 17.37
N THR A 226 -8.48 -14.17 17.22
CA THR A 226 -8.33 -15.18 18.27
C THR A 226 -7.36 -16.25 17.80
N GLU A 227 -6.77 -17.04 18.71
CA GLU A 227 -5.89 -18.16 18.34
C GLU A 227 -6.57 -19.12 17.35
N SER A 228 -7.86 -19.42 17.55
CA SER A 228 -8.61 -20.31 16.65
C SER A 228 -8.80 -19.72 15.24
N ASN A 229 -9.08 -18.42 15.13
CA ASN A 229 -9.22 -17.79 13.81
C ASN A 229 -7.85 -17.60 13.14
N TYR A 230 -6.79 -17.35 13.92
CA TYR A 230 -5.43 -17.30 13.41
C TYR A 230 -5.01 -18.64 12.81
N GLU A 231 -5.24 -19.76 13.52
CA GLU A 231 -4.93 -21.11 13.03
C GLU A 231 -5.67 -21.43 11.71
N LYS A 232 -6.97 -21.10 11.63
CA LYS A 232 -7.73 -21.22 10.37
C LYS A 232 -7.14 -20.38 9.23
N ALA A 233 -6.62 -19.19 9.54
CA ALA A 233 -5.95 -18.36 8.54
C ALA A 233 -4.64 -18.99 8.06
N ILE A 234 -3.86 -19.60 8.95
CA ILE A 234 -2.63 -20.34 8.62
C ILE A 234 -2.97 -21.51 7.67
N GLU A 235 -4.01 -22.27 8.00
CA GLU A 235 -4.50 -23.39 7.17
C GLU A 235 -4.96 -22.92 5.79
N ALA A 236 -5.76 -21.85 5.72
CA ALA A 236 -6.24 -21.31 4.45
C ALA A 236 -5.07 -20.81 3.56
N LEU A 237 -4.14 -20.06 4.14
CA LEU A 237 -3.03 -19.47 3.39
C LEU A 237 -2.05 -20.55 2.90
N SER A 238 -1.66 -21.48 3.78
CA SER A 238 -0.67 -22.53 3.48
C SER A 238 -1.26 -23.73 2.73
N GLY A 239 -2.59 -23.89 2.77
CA GLY A 239 -3.31 -25.04 2.21
C GLY A 239 -3.56 -24.97 0.71
N THR A 240 -3.25 -23.83 0.06
CA THR A 240 -3.48 -23.63 -1.37
C THR A 240 -2.53 -24.51 -2.21
N LYS A 241 -3.08 -25.25 -3.19
CA LYS A 241 -2.35 -26.19 -4.04
C LYS A 241 -2.42 -25.79 -5.50
N LYS A 242 -1.39 -26.13 -6.27
CA LYS A 242 -1.41 -26.06 -7.74
C LYS A 242 -2.40 -27.08 -8.29
N ASN A 243 -2.79 -26.93 -9.56
CA ASN A 243 -3.69 -27.85 -10.26
C ASN A 243 -3.22 -29.32 -10.26
N ASN A 244 -1.91 -29.57 -10.11
CA ASN A 244 -1.36 -30.93 -10.01
C ASN A 244 -1.37 -31.50 -8.58
N GLY A 245 -2.05 -30.84 -7.64
CA GLY A 245 -2.17 -31.24 -6.23
C GLY A 245 -0.95 -30.93 -5.35
N THR A 246 0.13 -30.38 -5.92
CA THR A 246 1.33 -30.00 -5.13
C THR A 246 1.14 -28.65 -4.43
N PRO A 247 1.76 -28.41 -3.25
CA PRO A 247 1.66 -27.13 -2.57
C PRO A 247 2.10 -25.95 -3.45
N LEU A 248 1.41 -24.81 -3.32
CA LEU A 248 1.79 -23.60 -4.05
C LEU A 248 3.09 -22.97 -3.52
N GLY A 249 3.49 -23.31 -2.29
CA GLY A 249 4.69 -22.78 -1.65
C GLY A 249 4.47 -21.44 -0.94
N ILE A 250 3.21 -21.11 -0.65
CA ILE A 250 2.84 -19.95 0.16
C ILE A 250 3.10 -20.25 1.63
N ARG A 251 3.66 -19.28 2.36
CA ARG A 251 3.87 -19.37 3.81
C ARG A 251 3.53 -18.05 4.52
N PRO A 252 2.91 -18.11 5.70
CA PRO A 252 2.65 -16.91 6.50
C PRO A 252 3.97 -16.29 6.96
N THR A 253 4.14 -14.98 6.77
CA THR A 253 5.29 -14.24 7.30
C THR A 253 4.88 -13.03 8.11
N LYS A 254 3.68 -12.47 7.87
CA LYS A 254 3.20 -11.26 8.53
C LYS A 254 1.76 -11.37 8.97
N LEU A 255 1.50 -10.94 10.21
CA LEU A 255 0.16 -10.62 10.71
C LEU A 255 -0.01 -9.10 10.69
N VAL A 256 -0.81 -8.61 9.76
CA VAL A 256 -1.07 -7.19 9.53
C VAL A 256 -2.40 -6.81 10.16
N VAL A 257 -2.38 -5.80 11.04
CA VAL A 257 -3.54 -5.41 11.85
C VAL A 257 -3.72 -3.90 11.94
N GLY A 258 -4.96 -3.48 12.20
CA GLY A 258 -5.26 -2.12 12.64
C GLY A 258 -4.99 -1.88 14.14
N PRO A 259 -5.16 -0.63 14.61
CA PRO A 259 -4.88 -0.25 15.99
C PRO A 259 -5.72 -1.01 17.03
N ARG A 260 -6.98 -1.36 16.74
CA ARG A 260 -7.86 -2.08 17.69
C ARG A 260 -7.48 -3.55 17.83
N ASN A 261 -6.93 -4.15 16.78
CA ASN A 261 -6.44 -5.54 16.80
C ASN A 261 -5.00 -5.68 17.33
N ARG A 262 -4.25 -4.57 17.53
CA ARG A 262 -2.84 -4.59 18.01
C ARG A 262 -2.63 -5.42 19.27
N ALA A 263 -3.50 -5.26 20.27
CA ALA A 263 -3.33 -5.96 21.55
C ALA A 263 -3.54 -7.47 21.40
N ALA A 264 -4.54 -7.88 20.61
CA ALA A 264 -4.81 -9.28 20.30
C ALA A 264 -3.64 -9.90 19.51
N ALA A 265 -3.14 -9.22 18.48
CA ALA A 265 -1.99 -9.67 17.69
C ALA A 265 -0.74 -9.90 18.56
N LYS A 266 -0.41 -8.93 19.43
CA LYS A 266 0.72 -9.07 20.36
C LYS A 266 0.54 -10.21 21.34
N LYS A 267 -0.69 -10.43 21.84
CA LYS A 267 -0.98 -11.54 22.75
C LYS A 267 -0.75 -12.90 22.08
N ILE A 268 -1.15 -13.05 20.82
CA ILE A 268 -1.00 -14.30 20.08
C ILE A 268 0.46 -14.52 19.66
N ILE A 269 1.15 -13.49 19.17
CA ILE A 269 2.44 -13.67 18.47
C ILE A 269 3.66 -13.32 19.32
N ASN A 270 3.57 -12.36 20.24
CA ASN A 270 4.75 -11.82 20.93
C ASN A 270 4.83 -12.18 22.42
N VAL A 271 3.88 -12.95 22.96
CA VAL A 271 3.91 -13.41 24.34
C VAL A 271 4.42 -14.85 24.39
N ALA A 272 5.54 -15.10 25.07
CA ALA A 272 6.16 -16.43 25.12
C ALA A 272 5.42 -17.41 26.03
N ILE A 273 4.82 -16.92 27.12
CA ILE A 273 4.14 -17.73 28.15
C ILE A 273 2.69 -17.27 28.29
N LYS A 274 1.75 -18.20 28.15
CA LYS A 274 0.32 -17.90 28.21
C LYS A 274 -0.14 -17.52 29.62
N ASP A 275 -1.28 -16.84 29.69
CA ASP A 275 -1.98 -16.58 30.95
C ASP A 275 -2.35 -17.93 31.60
N GLY A 276 -1.84 -18.17 32.82
CA GLY A 276 -2.01 -19.47 33.50
C GLY A 276 -0.83 -20.44 33.34
N GLY A 277 0.23 -20.05 32.61
CA GLY A 277 1.43 -20.85 32.41
C GLY A 277 1.40 -21.68 31.12
N GLY A 278 2.56 -22.22 30.74
CA GLY A 278 2.75 -22.99 29.50
C GLY A 278 3.25 -22.15 28.32
N SER A 279 4.02 -22.80 27.44
CA SER A 279 4.61 -22.16 26.26
C SER A 279 3.55 -21.81 25.22
N ASN A 280 3.68 -20.64 24.60
CA ASN A 280 2.87 -20.26 23.46
C ASN A 280 3.44 -20.89 22.16
N PRO A 281 2.67 -21.73 21.45
CA PRO A 281 3.13 -22.33 20.20
C PRO A 281 3.31 -21.31 19.06
N TYR A 282 2.67 -20.14 19.13
CA TYR A 282 2.72 -19.11 18.09
C TYR A 282 3.74 -17.99 18.39
N PHE A 283 4.57 -18.17 19.42
CA PHE A 283 5.56 -17.18 19.79
C PHE A 283 6.56 -16.96 18.64
N GLU A 284 6.59 -15.73 18.12
CA GLU A 284 7.42 -15.29 16.99
C GLU A 284 7.15 -16.05 15.67
N ASP A 285 5.96 -16.63 15.51
CA ASP A 285 5.55 -17.37 14.31
C ASP A 285 5.54 -16.48 13.04
N VAL A 286 5.10 -15.22 13.18
CA VAL A 286 5.11 -14.20 12.13
C VAL A 286 5.49 -12.83 12.67
N GLN A 287 5.84 -11.89 11.80
CA GLN A 287 6.03 -10.49 12.17
C GLN A 287 4.66 -9.80 12.32
N VAL A 288 4.44 -9.10 13.45
CA VAL A 288 3.25 -8.25 13.62
C VAL A 288 3.50 -6.86 13.03
N VAL A 289 2.69 -6.48 12.04
CA VAL A 289 2.69 -5.14 11.43
C VAL A 289 1.40 -4.42 11.82
N VAL A 290 1.52 -3.24 12.42
CA VAL A 290 0.36 -2.45 12.86
C VAL A 290 0.28 -1.20 12.01
N SER A 291 -0.76 -1.09 11.18
CA SER A 291 -0.97 0.08 10.31
C SER A 291 -2.13 0.93 10.81
N PRO A 292 -1.97 2.26 10.96
CA PRO A 292 -3.06 3.15 11.36
C PRO A 292 -4.16 3.27 10.30
N TYR A 293 -3.86 2.93 9.04
CA TYR A 293 -4.80 3.01 7.91
C TYR A 293 -5.83 1.88 7.87
N LEU A 294 -5.71 0.89 8.75
CA LEU A 294 -6.66 -0.23 8.86
C LEU A 294 -7.73 -0.01 9.95
N GLY A 295 -7.63 1.08 10.72
CA GLY A 295 -8.56 1.46 11.80
C GLY A 295 -10.00 1.69 11.39
#